data_AF-A0AAW9K8K5-F1
#
_entry.id   AF-A0AAW9K8K5-F1
#
_cell.length_a   1.000
_cell.length_b   1.000
_cell.length_c   1.000
_cell.angle_alpha   90.00
_cell.angle_beta   90.00
_cell.angle_gamma   90.00
#
_symmetry.space_group_name_H-M   'P 1'
#
loop_
_entity.id
_entity.type
_entity.pdbx_description
1 polymer ?
#
loop_
_entity_poly.entity_id
_entity_poly.type
_entity_poly.pdbx_seq_one_letter_code
_entity_poly.pdbx_strand_id
1 'polypeptide(L)'
;EVILQKHKIEKLPLVDDDNTLKGLITIKDIEKAIQYPKAAKDTQGRLLVGAAVGISKDTAERVAALVEAGVDLIVVDSAHGHHINIINAVRQIRNNYPELTIIAGNVATGEATRDLIEAGASIVKVGIGPGSICTTRVIAGIGVPQITAVYDCATVA
;
A
#
# COMPACT_ATOMS: atom_id res chain seq x y z
N GLU A 1 -25.12 5.11 -16.65
CA GLU A 1 -25.07 4.98 -18.12
C GLU A 1 -26.35 5.48 -18.81
N VAL A 2 -27.52 4.91 -18.47
CA VAL A 2 -28.81 5.22 -19.13
C VAL A 2 -29.12 6.71 -19.24
N ILE A 3 -28.95 7.49 -18.16
CA ILE A 3 -29.23 8.94 -18.16
C ILE A 3 -28.27 9.69 -19.10
N LEU A 4 -26.96 9.43 -19.01
CA LEU A 4 -25.94 10.07 -19.85
C LEU A 4 -26.20 9.78 -21.34
N GLN A 5 -26.50 8.53 -21.70
CA GLN A 5 -26.78 8.11 -23.08
C GLN A 5 -28.08 8.73 -23.62
N LYS A 6 -29.16 8.71 -22.84
CA LYS A 6 -30.46 9.29 -23.23
C LYS A 6 -30.32 10.77 -23.58
N HIS A 7 -29.56 11.51 -22.78
CA HIS A 7 -29.39 12.95 -22.95
C HIS A 7 -28.16 13.33 -23.81
N LYS A 8 -27.36 12.35 -24.25
CA LYS A 8 -26.13 12.54 -25.06
C LYS A 8 -25.15 13.55 -24.43
N ILE A 9 -24.97 13.46 -23.11
CA ILE A 9 -24.08 14.36 -22.33
C ILE A 9 -22.86 13.59 -21.79
N GLU A 10 -21.72 14.28 -21.66
CA GLU A 10 -20.45 13.67 -21.15
C GLU A 10 -20.40 13.65 -19.61
N LYS A 11 -21.11 14.57 -18.95
CA LYS A 11 -20.98 14.89 -17.53
C LYS A 11 -22.36 14.93 -16.89
N LEU A 12 -22.51 14.24 -15.75
CA LEU A 12 -23.75 14.19 -14.97
C LEU A 12 -23.49 14.69 -13.55
N PRO A 13 -23.79 15.97 -13.26
CA PRO A 13 -23.76 16.50 -11.90
C PRO A 13 -24.78 15.77 -11.02
N LEU A 14 -24.36 15.41 -9.81
CA LEU A 14 -25.22 14.84 -8.78
C LEU A 14 -25.55 15.93 -7.76
N VAL A 15 -26.83 16.15 -7.48
CA VAL A 15 -27.31 17.13 -6.50
C VAL A 15 -28.15 16.44 -5.42
N ASP A 16 -28.25 17.07 -4.25
CA ASP A 16 -29.21 16.68 -3.21
C ASP A 16 -30.59 17.33 -3.45
N ASP A 17 -31.53 17.10 -2.53
CA ASP A 17 -32.91 17.61 -2.61
C ASP A 17 -32.99 19.14 -2.63
N ASP A 18 -31.98 19.83 -2.09
CA ASP A 18 -31.87 21.28 -2.08
C ASP A 18 -31.16 21.84 -3.34
N ASN A 19 -30.94 21.00 -4.37
CA ASN A 19 -30.16 21.31 -5.58
C ASN A 19 -28.69 21.69 -5.30
N THR A 20 -28.12 21.28 -4.18
CA THR A 20 -26.70 21.49 -3.88
C THR A 20 -25.85 20.42 -4.55
N LEU A 21 -24.82 20.83 -5.28
CA LEU A 21 -23.88 19.92 -5.96
C LEU A 21 -23.13 19.03 -4.96
N LYS A 22 -23.27 17.72 -5.11
CA LYS A 22 -22.59 16.68 -4.29
C LYS A 22 -21.54 15.89 -5.05
N GLY A 23 -21.59 15.85 -6.38
CA GLY A 23 -20.64 15.07 -7.15
C GLY A 23 -20.82 15.20 -8.66
N LEU A 24 -20.00 14.45 -9.39
CA LEU A 24 -19.99 14.43 -10.85
C LEU A 24 -19.63 13.04 -11.34
N ILE A 25 -20.44 12.48 -12.25
CA ILE A 25 -20.09 11.26 -12.97
C ILE A 25 -19.76 11.64 -14.41
N THR A 26 -18.68 11.09 -14.97
CA THR A 26 -18.32 11.30 -16.38
C THR A 26 -18.50 10.02 -17.20
N ILE A 27 -18.78 10.17 -18.50
CA ILE A 27 -18.85 9.03 -19.42
C ILE A 27 -17.50 8.29 -19.50
N LYS A 28 -16.38 9.01 -19.38
CA LYS A 28 -15.03 8.45 -19.39
C LYS A 28 -14.79 7.47 -18.24
N ASP A 29 -15.34 7.75 -17.06
CA ASP A 29 -15.19 6.84 -15.91
C ASP A 29 -15.94 5.53 -16.14
N ILE A 30 -17.12 5.60 -16.78
CA ILE A 30 -17.90 4.41 -17.17
C ILE A 30 -17.18 3.61 -18.26
N GLU A 31 -16.69 4.29 -19.31
CA GLU A 31 -15.93 3.67 -20.39
C GLU A 31 -14.69 2.95 -19.84
N LYS A 32 -13.93 3.60 -18.94
CA LYS A 32 -12.78 2.97 -18.27
C LYS A 32 -13.18 1.78 -17.41
N ALA A 33 -14.32 1.84 -16.71
CA ALA A 33 -14.79 0.71 -15.91
C ALA A 33 -15.15 -0.51 -16.77
N ILE A 34 -15.77 -0.29 -17.94
CA ILE A 34 -16.07 -1.34 -18.92
C ILE A 34 -14.79 -1.87 -19.57
N GLN A 35 -13.88 -0.98 -19.96
CA GLN A 35 -12.62 -1.32 -20.61
C GLN A 35 -11.68 -2.10 -19.68
N TYR A 36 -11.67 -1.76 -18.38
CA TYR A 36 -10.78 -2.36 -17.37
C TYR A 36 -11.59 -2.99 -16.23
N PRO A 37 -12.29 -4.12 -16.48
CA PRO A 37 -13.17 -4.75 -15.49
C PRO A 37 -12.42 -5.36 -14.31
N LYS A 38 -11.12 -5.62 -14.47
CA LYS A 38 -10.22 -6.16 -13.43
C LYS A 38 -9.31 -5.09 -12.81
N ALA A 39 -9.62 -3.80 -12.99
CA ALA A 39 -8.84 -2.73 -12.37
C ALA A 39 -8.85 -2.86 -10.85
N ALA A 40 -7.68 -2.68 -10.23
CA ALA A 40 -7.53 -2.66 -8.78
C ALA A 40 -8.15 -1.37 -8.22
N LYS A 41 -9.31 -1.51 -7.57
CA LYS A 41 -10.10 -0.39 -7.07
C LYS A 41 -10.50 -0.61 -5.62
N ASP A 42 -10.67 0.49 -4.89
CA ASP A 42 -11.25 0.47 -3.55
C ASP A 42 -12.77 0.27 -3.58
N THR A 43 -13.39 0.23 -2.41
CA THR A 43 -14.85 0.07 -2.25
C THR A 43 -15.66 1.25 -2.81
N GLN A 44 -15.03 2.40 -3.07
CA GLN A 44 -15.64 3.59 -3.67
C GLN A 44 -15.42 3.64 -5.19
N GLY A 45 -14.71 2.68 -5.77
CA GLY A 45 -14.41 2.60 -7.20
C GLY A 45 -13.20 3.43 -7.65
N ARG A 46 -12.44 4.02 -6.72
CA ARG A 46 -11.19 4.74 -6.98
C ARG A 46 -10.05 3.75 -7.20
N LEU A 47 -9.03 4.10 -7.97
CA LEU A 47 -7.87 3.23 -8.16
C LEU A 47 -7.08 3.12 -6.85
N LEU A 48 -6.60 1.91 -6.54
CA LEU A 48 -5.76 1.70 -5.36
C LEU A 48 -4.38 2.37 -5.52
N VAL A 49 -3.90 3.00 -4.46
CA VAL A 49 -2.60 3.65 -4.38
C VAL A 49 -1.87 3.22 -3.11
N GLY A 50 -0.61 2.83 -3.27
CA GLY A 50 0.32 2.58 -2.16
C GLY A 50 1.51 3.52 -2.23
N ALA A 51 2.07 3.88 -1.08
CA ALA A 51 3.26 4.73 -0.99
C ALA A 51 4.30 4.16 -0.03
N ALA A 52 5.58 4.31 -0.38
CA ALA A 52 6.69 3.89 0.47
C ALA A 52 7.22 5.04 1.32
N VAL A 53 7.58 4.73 2.56
CA VAL A 53 8.22 5.66 3.51
C VAL A 53 9.42 4.97 4.16
N GLY A 54 10.46 5.76 4.43
CA GLY A 54 11.58 5.32 5.27
C GLY A 54 11.30 5.52 6.75
N ILE A 55 12.35 5.56 7.57
CA ILE A 55 12.29 5.81 9.02
C ILE A 55 13.08 7.04 9.47
N SER A 56 13.07 8.09 8.64
CA SER A 56 13.66 9.38 8.99
C SER A 56 12.78 10.13 10.01
N LYS A 57 13.31 11.21 10.58
CA LYS A 57 12.59 11.99 11.61
C LYS A 57 11.25 12.56 11.12
N ASP A 58 11.13 12.81 9.82
CA ASP A 58 9.94 13.33 9.15
C ASP A 58 8.95 12.24 8.69
N THR A 59 9.21 10.95 8.96
CA THR A 59 8.33 9.85 8.53
C THR A 59 6.90 10.02 9.04
N ALA A 60 6.71 10.46 10.29
CA ALA A 60 5.36 10.64 10.85
C ALA A 60 4.55 11.70 10.08
N GLU A 61 5.18 12.82 9.74
CA GLU A 61 4.56 13.90 8.95
C GLU A 61 4.24 13.43 7.53
N ARG A 62 5.15 12.68 6.90
CA ARG A 62 4.92 12.11 5.56
C ARG A 62 3.76 11.12 5.55
N VAL A 63 3.69 10.23 6.53
CA VAL A 63 2.58 9.26 6.64
C VAL A 63 1.26 10.01 6.84
N ALA A 64 1.23 11.02 7.71
CA ALA A 64 0.02 11.82 7.91
C ALA A 64 -0.45 12.48 6.61
N ALA A 65 0.44 13.12 5.86
CA ALA A 65 0.11 13.74 4.58
C ALA A 65 -0.39 12.72 3.53
N LEU A 66 0.18 11.51 3.50
CA LEU A 66 -0.24 10.45 2.59
C LEU A 66 -1.62 9.87 2.96
N VAL A 67 -1.90 9.70 4.26
CA VAL A 67 -3.21 9.27 4.75
C VAL A 67 -4.26 10.33 4.46
N GLU A 68 -3.96 11.62 4.69
CA GLU A 68 -4.84 12.73 4.33
C GLU A 68 -5.15 12.78 2.83
N ALA A 69 -4.15 12.48 1.99
CA ALA A 69 -4.32 12.35 0.54
C ALA A 69 -5.12 11.10 0.11
N GLY A 70 -5.44 10.19 1.03
CA GLY A 70 -6.26 9.01 0.78
C GLY A 70 -5.48 7.81 0.23
N VAL A 71 -4.24 7.61 0.65
CA VAL A 71 -3.48 6.38 0.33
C VAL A 71 -4.15 5.14 0.93
N ASP A 72 -4.19 4.03 0.20
CA ASP A 72 -4.80 2.78 0.66
C ASP A 72 -3.84 1.94 1.53
N LEU A 73 -2.54 2.05 1.27
CA LEU A 73 -1.51 1.35 2.03
C LEU A 73 -0.19 2.12 2.11
N ILE A 74 0.55 1.89 3.20
CA ILE A 74 1.91 2.39 3.39
C ILE A 74 2.89 1.24 3.43
N VAL A 75 4.02 1.41 2.75
CA VAL A 75 5.17 0.49 2.82
C VAL A 75 6.26 1.13 3.68
N VAL A 76 6.52 0.58 4.86
CA VAL A 76 7.73 0.92 5.63
C VAL A 76 8.89 0.17 4.99
N ASP A 77 9.67 0.89 4.19
CA ASP A 77 10.67 0.31 3.30
C ASP A 77 12.09 0.53 3.84
N SER A 78 12.82 -0.58 3.97
CA SER A 78 14.22 -0.63 4.40
C SER A 78 14.92 -1.80 3.72
N ALA A 79 16.25 -1.68 3.57
CA ALA A 79 17.09 -2.79 3.12
C ALA A 79 17.00 -4.00 4.07
N HIS A 80 16.78 -3.76 5.36
CA HIS A 80 16.55 -4.78 6.37
C HIS A 80 15.51 -4.32 7.39
N GLY A 81 14.37 -5.01 7.43
CA GLY A 81 13.22 -4.68 8.27
C GLY A 81 13.32 -5.23 9.69
N HIS A 82 14.20 -6.21 9.95
CA HIS A 82 14.43 -6.77 11.29
C HIS A 82 15.37 -5.89 12.12
N HIS A 83 15.01 -4.61 12.23
CA HIS A 83 15.77 -3.62 12.98
C HIS A 83 14.81 -2.90 13.93
N ILE A 84 15.25 -2.65 15.17
CA ILE A 84 14.39 -2.11 16.24
C ILE A 84 13.69 -0.81 15.85
N ASN A 85 14.37 0.08 15.12
CA ASN A 85 13.78 1.33 14.63
C ASN A 85 12.67 1.11 13.59
N ILE A 86 12.77 0.07 12.75
CA ILE A 86 11.72 -0.29 11.78
C ILE A 86 10.51 -0.84 12.52
N ILE A 87 10.73 -1.80 13.42
CA ILE A 87 9.68 -2.39 14.26
C ILE A 87 8.93 -1.30 15.05
N ASN A 88 9.67 -0.38 15.66
CA ASN A 88 9.08 0.74 16.40
C ASN A 88 8.30 1.70 15.49
N ALA A 89 8.79 1.97 14.28
CA ALA A 89 8.07 2.80 13.31
C ALA A 89 6.76 2.13 12.86
N VAL A 90 6.77 0.82 12.57
CA VAL A 90 5.55 0.05 12.25
C VAL A 90 4.55 0.14 13.40
N ARG A 91 5.01 -0.09 14.63
CA ARG A 91 4.15 -0.01 15.84
C ARG A 91 3.56 1.38 16.02
N GLN A 92 4.36 2.42 15.83
CA GLN A 92 3.89 3.80 15.91
C GLN A 92 2.84 4.13 14.84
N ILE A 93 3.07 3.70 13.59
CA ILE A 93 2.11 3.91 12.49
C ILE A 93 0.81 3.16 12.77
N ARG A 94 0.87 1.89 13.19
CA ARG A 94 -0.32 1.10 13.55
C ARG A 94 -1.12 1.76 14.68
N ASN A 95 -0.45 2.26 15.72
CA ASN A 95 -1.12 2.92 16.84
C ASN A 95 -1.86 4.20 16.40
N ASN A 96 -1.28 4.97 15.49
CA ASN A 96 -1.87 6.21 14.98
C ASN A 96 -2.95 5.95 13.92
N TYR A 97 -2.82 4.87 13.15
CA TYR A 97 -3.71 4.52 12.05
C TYR A 97 -4.13 3.04 12.14
N PRO A 98 -5.07 2.68 13.05
CA PRO A 98 -5.43 1.30 13.33
C PRO A 98 -5.95 0.52 12.12
N GLU A 99 -6.61 1.18 11.17
CA GLU A 99 -7.22 0.57 9.99
C GLU A 99 -6.33 0.62 8.74
N LEU A 100 -5.19 1.34 8.78
CA LEU A 100 -4.33 1.49 7.61
C LEU A 100 -3.66 0.15 7.27
N THR A 101 -3.63 -0.21 5.99
CA THR A 101 -2.85 -1.37 5.54
C THR A 101 -1.37 -1.01 5.56
N ILE A 102 -0.58 -1.75 6.34
CA ILE A 102 0.87 -1.51 6.49
C ILE A 102 1.63 -2.69 5.91
N ILE A 103 2.48 -2.42 4.93
CA ILE A 103 3.48 -3.36 4.43
C ILE A 103 4.81 -3.05 5.12
N ALA A 104 5.49 -4.05 5.68
CA ALA A 104 6.80 -3.85 6.31
C ALA A 104 7.83 -4.86 5.79
N GLY A 105 9.07 -4.40 5.62
CA GLY A 105 10.19 -5.25 5.20
C GLY A 105 11.44 -4.43 4.87
N ASN A 106 12.46 -5.01 4.23
CA ASN A 106 12.52 -6.41 3.79
C ASN A 106 13.01 -7.36 4.88
N VAL A 107 12.42 -8.55 4.94
CA VAL A 107 12.90 -9.66 5.80
C VAL A 107 13.16 -10.91 4.99
N ALA A 108 13.85 -11.88 5.58
CA ALA A 108 14.15 -13.15 4.92
C ALA A 108 14.14 -14.35 5.87
N THR A 109 13.66 -14.16 7.11
CA THR A 109 13.58 -15.19 8.15
C THR A 109 12.20 -15.20 8.79
N GLY A 110 11.80 -16.35 9.35
CA GLY A 110 10.55 -16.49 10.08
C GLY A 110 10.50 -15.61 11.34
N GLU A 111 11.59 -15.51 12.11
CA GLU A 111 11.66 -14.64 13.30
C GLU A 111 11.36 -13.17 12.95
N ALA A 112 12.05 -12.63 11.93
CA ALA A 112 11.83 -11.28 11.48
C ALA A 112 10.40 -11.02 10.98
N THR A 113 9.79 -12.04 10.36
CA THR A 113 8.40 -11.98 9.90
C THR A 113 7.45 -11.89 11.08
N ARG A 114 7.63 -12.73 12.11
CA ARG A 114 6.84 -12.71 13.34
C ARG A 114 6.93 -11.36 14.04
N ASP A 115 8.14 -10.83 14.21
CA ASP A 115 8.36 -9.54 14.88
C ASP A 115 7.66 -8.38 14.16
N LEU A 116 7.62 -8.39 12.83
CA LEU A 116 6.90 -7.37 12.05
C LEU A 116 5.38 -7.53 12.15
N ILE A 117 4.86 -8.75 12.16
CA ILE A 117 3.43 -9.02 12.36
C ILE A 117 3.02 -8.53 13.75
N GLU A 118 3.78 -8.87 14.80
CA GLU A 118 3.54 -8.44 16.18
C GLU A 118 3.66 -6.93 16.36
N ALA A 119 4.49 -6.26 15.55
CA ALA A 119 4.56 -4.80 15.51
C ALA A 119 3.31 -4.16 14.87
N GLY A 120 2.51 -4.91 14.12
CA GLY A 120 1.29 -4.44 13.47
C GLY A 120 1.37 -4.32 11.95
N ALA A 121 2.32 -4.97 11.28
CA ALA A 121 2.32 -5.09 9.83
C ALA A 121 1.11 -5.92 9.36
N SER A 122 0.39 -5.42 8.36
CA SER A 122 -0.67 -6.17 7.67
C SER A 122 -0.09 -7.15 6.64
N ILE A 123 1.04 -6.79 6.03
CA ILE A 123 1.72 -7.54 4.98
C ILE A 123 3.22 -7.48 5.24
N VAL A 124 3.91 -8.61 5.08
CA VAL A 124 5.37 -8.68 5.21
C VAL A 124 6.02 -8.81 3.83
N LYS A 125 6.98 -7.92 3.52
CA LYS A 125 7.73 -7.89 2.26
C LYS A 125 9.01 -8.72 2.40
N VAL A 126 9.11 -9.81 1.63
CA VAL A 126 10.16 -10.83 1.77
C VAL A 126 11.20 -10.75 0.65
N GLY A 127 12.48 -10.72 1.03
CA GLY A 127 13.62 -10.92 0.14
C GLY A 127 14.78 -9.97 0.41
N ILE A 128 15.98 -10.51 0.59
CA ILE A 128 17.22 -9.73 0.75
C ILE A 128 18.23 -10.15 -0.31
N GLY A 129 18.56 -9.22 -1.21
CA GLY A 129 19.47 -9.44 -2.32
C GLY A 129 18.97 -10.23 -3.57
N PRO A 130 17.69 -10.61 -3.77
CA PRO A 130 17.27 -11.36 -4.96
C PRO A 130 17.00 -10.47 -6.18
N GLY A 131 16.97 -9.15 -6.01
CA GLY A 131 16.58 -8.23 -7.08
C GLY A 131 17.60 -8.22 -8.22
N SER A 132 17.13 -8.13 -9.46
CA SER A 132 17.99 -8.16 -10.66
C SER A 132 19.07 -7.07 -10.67
N ILE A 133 18.79 -5.91 -10.08
CA ILE A 133 19.72 -4.78 -9.93
C ILE A 133 20.28 -4.64 -8.51
N CYS A 134 19.88 -5.52 -7.58
CA CYS A 134 20.25 -5.41 -6.18
C CYS A 134 21.67 -5.94 -5.97
N THR A 135 22.57 -5.07 -5.53
CA THR A 135 23.98 -5.42 -5.30
C THR A 135 24.27 -5.86 -3.87
N THR A 136 23.26 -5.97 -2.99
CA THR A 136 23.45 -6.29 -1.57
C THR A 136 24.22 -7.59 -1.34
N ARG A 137 23.98 -8.65 -2.13
CA ARG A 137 24.76 -9.90 -2.05
C ARG A 137 26.22 -9.70 -2.41
N VAL A 138 26.48 -8.88 -3.43
CA VAL A 138 27.83 -8.67 -3.97
C VAL A 138 28.64 -7.73 -3.05
N ILE A 139 28.01 -6.67 -2.53
CA ILE A 139 28.68 -5.62 -1.76
C ILE A 139 28.72 -5.94 -0.28
N ALA A 140 27.59 -6.31 0.32
CA ALA A 140 27.51 -6.57 1.76
C ALA A 140 27.78 -8.05 2.10
N GLY A 141 27.84 -8.94 1.10
CA GLY A 141 27.95 -10.39 1.33
C GLY A 141 26.69 -11.01 1.92
N ILE A 142 25.58 -10.26 2.00
CA ILE A 142 24.35 -10.66 2.69
C ILE A 142 23.24 -10.89 1.68
N GLY A 143 22.59 -12.05 1.79
CA GLY A 143 21.35 -12.36 1.10
C GLY A 143 20.92 -13.79 1.33
N VAL A 144 19.65 -14.07 1.03
CA VAL A 144 19.05 -15.40 1.22
C VAL A 144 18.50 -15.87 -0.13
N PRO A 145 18.65 -17.16 -0.50
CA PRO A 145 17.96 -17.72 -1.66
C PRO A 145 16.46 -17.46 -1.58
N GLN A 146 15.87 -16.86 -2.63
CA GLN A 146 14.53 -16.29 -2.52
C GLN A 146 13.45 -17.34 -2.22
N ILE A 147 13.59 -18.55 -2.74
CA ILE A 147 12.65 -19.65 -2.46
C ILE A 147 12.67 -20.01 -0.98
N THR A 148 13.87 -20.17 -0.40
CA THR A 148 14.06 -20.43 1.03
C THR A 148 13.50 -19.29 1.88
N ALA A 149 13.83 -18.03 1.55
CA ALA A 149 13.33 -16.87 2.27
C ALA A 149 11.80 -16.81 2.29
N VAL A 150 11.16 -17.03 1.14
CA VAL A 150 9.69 -17.04 1.03
C VAL A 150 9.10 -18.20 1.83
N TYR A 151 9.68 -19.40 1.73
CA TYR A 151 9.21 -20.56 2.47
C TYR A 151 9.29 -20.33 3.99
N ASP A 152 10.46 -19.93 4.49
CA ASP A 152 10.68 -19.71 5.93
C ASP A 152 9.75 -18.62 6.49
N CYS A 153 9.59 -17.50 5.77
CA CYS A 153 8.68 -16.42 6.19
C CYS A 153 7.21 -16.86 6.14
N ALA A 154 6.80 -17.62 5.14
CA ALA A 154 5.41 -18.08 5.01
C ALA A 154 5.01 -19.09 6.09
N THR A 155 5.95 -19.90 6.62
CA THR A 155 5.63 -20.92 7.63
C THR A 155 5.27 -20.38 9.01
N VAL A 156 5.48 -19.09 9.27
CA VAL A 156 5.25 -18.46 10.58
C VAL A 156 4.10 -17.45 10.61
N ALA A 157 3.49 -17.18 9.45
CA ALA A 157 2.48 -16.15 9.21
C ALA A 157 1.08 -16.75 9.03
#